data_AF-A0A7S2FGX1-F1
#
_entry.id   AF-A0A7S2FGX1-F1
#
_cell.length_a   1.000
_cell.length_b   1.000
_cell.length_c   1.000
_cell.angle_alpha   90.00
_cell.angle_beta   90.00
_cell.angle_gamma   90.00
#
_symmetry.space_group_name_H-M   'P 1'
#
loop_
_entity.id
_entity.type
_entity.pdbx_description
1 polymer ?
#
loop_
_entity_poly.entity_id
_entity_poly.type
_entity_poly.pdbx_seq_one_letter_code
_entity_poly.pdbx_strand_id
1 'polypeptide(L)'
;DLLRMAYNAKLQASGGEELDPLEFYGFLMPKLEQLKMDPSFLQRNVNEGFSGGEKKRNEILQLAVLSPDLGILDEIDSGLDVDALRDVAAAVNGYVAAAEKDESTNTPAMLMITHYRRLLEYIQPNVVHIMLDGKIVDSGGSDLAQILEEKGYDNWM
;
A
#
# COMPACT_ATOMS: atom_id res chain seq x y z
N ASP A 1 -3.97 -2.14 -20.55
CA ASP A 1 -5.08 -3.10 -20.33
C ASP A 1 -5.01 -3.95 -19.07
N LEU A 2 -3.84 -4.47 -18.66
CA LEU A 2 -3.74 -5.43 -17.54
C LEU A 2 -4.49 -5.00 -16.27
N LEU A 3 -4.31 -3.76 -15.82
CA LEU A 3 -4.89 -3.27 -14.57
C LEU A 3 -6.43 -3.22 -14.62
N ARG A 4 -7.00 -2.81 -15.76
CA ARG A 4 -8.45 -2.81 -16.00
C ARG A 4 -9.00 -4.23 -16.00
N MET A 5 -8.31 -5.15 -16.69
CA MET A 5 -8.71 -6.56 -16.73
C MET A 5 -8.71 -7.19 -15.34
N ALA A 6 -7.67 -6.93 -14.53
CA ALA A 6 -7.58 -7.43 -13.16
C ALA A 6 -8.71 -6.87 -12.28
N TYR A 7 -9.01 -5.57 -12.40
CA TYR A 7 -10.09 -4.93 -11.66
C TYR A 7 -11.48 -5.47 -12.07
N ASN A 8 -11.75 -5.59 -13.38
CA ASN A 8 -13.01 -6.12 -13.87
C ASN A 8 -13.20 -7.60 -13.51
N ALA A 9 -12.14 -8.41 -13.53
CA ALA A 9 -12.21 -9.79 -13.08
C ALA A 9 -12.60 -9.90 -11.59
N LYS A 10 -12.09 -9.00 -10.74
CA LYS A 10 -12.52 -8.89 -9.34
C LYS A 10 -14.00 -8.50 -9.24
N LEU A 11 -14.43 -7.47 -9.97
CA LEU A 11 -15.82 -7.02 -9.96
C LEU A 11 -16.80 -8.13 -10.36
N GLN A 12 -16.49 -8.85 -11.43
CA GLN A 12 -17.30 -10.00 -11.88
C GLN A 12 -17.39 -11.08 -10.82
N ALA A 13 -16.29 -11.41 -10.15
CA ALA A 13 -16.29 -12.39 -9.07
C ALA A 13 -17.18 -11.97 -7.88
N SER A 14 -17.33 -10.66 -7.65
CA SER A 14 -18.26 -10.09 -6.66
C SER A 14 -19.68 -9.81 -7.19
N GLY A 15 -19.98 -10.15 -8.45
CA GLY A 15 -21.29 -9.91 -9.06
C GLY A 15 -21.55 -8.46 -9.51
N GLY A 16 -20.51 -7.63 -9.60
CA GLY A 16 -20.58 -6.26 -10.11
C GLY A 16 -20.47 -6.17 -11.63
N GLU A 17 -20.83 -5.02 -12.18
CA GLU A 17 -20.71 -4.72 -13.61
C GLU A 17 -19.27 -4.29 -13.96
N GLU A 18 -18.79 -4.70 -15.13
CA GLU A 18 -17.47 -4.30 -15.61
C GLU A 18 -17.43 -2.80 -15.91
N LEU A 19 -16.31 -2.15 -15.59
CA LEU A 19 -16.06 -0.81 -16.06
C LEU A 19 -15.57 -0.84 -17.52
N ASP A 20 -16.18 0.00 -18.34
CA ASP A 20 -15.67 0.26 -19.69
C ASP A 20 -14.32 1.02 -19.65
N PRO A 21 -13.61 1.17 -20.78
CA PRO A 21 -12.33 1.87 -20.80
C PRO A 21 -12.38 3.33 -20.27
N LEU A 22 -13.45 4.06 -20.54
CA LEU A 22 -13.60 5.47 -20.15
C LEU A 22 -13.93 5.59 -18.66
N GLU A 23 -14.83 4.75 -18.17
CA GLU A 23 -15.18 4.68 -16.75
C GLU A 23 -13.97 4.28 -15.91
N PHE A 24 -13.23 3.25 -16.35
CA PHE A 24 -12.02 2.82 -15.66
C PHE A 24 -10.94 3.91 -15.67
N TYR A 25 -10.81 4.65 -16.78
CA TYR A 25 -9.87 5.78 -16.84
C TYR A 25 -10.25 6.88 -15.83
N GLY A 26 -11.53 7.23 -15.72
CA GLY A 26 -12.04 8.16 -14.71
C GLY A 26 -11.79 7.69 -13.27
N PHE A 27 -11.94 6.39 -13.02
CA PHE A 27 -11.64 5.77 -11.71
C PHE A 27 -10.13 5.75 -11.38
N LEU A 28 -9.28 5.62 -12.39
CA LEU A 28 -7.83 5.47 -12.25
C LEU A 28 -7.10 6.81 -12.07
N MET A 29 -7.52 7.85 -12.80
CA MET A 29 -6.83 9.15 -12.86
C MET A 29 -6.59 9.79 -11.48
N PRO A 30 -7.58 9.86 -10.56
CA PRO A 30 -7.35 10.44 -9.23
C PRO A 30 -6.28 9.69 -8.42
N LYS A 31 -6.16 8.37 -8.61
CA LYS A 31 -5.15 7.54 -7.92
C LYS A 31 -3.74 7.78 -8.48
N LEU A 32 -3.64 8.00 -9.79
CA LEU A 32 -2.39 8.38 -10.45
C LEU A 32 -1.88 9.73 -9.96
N GLU A 33 -2.78 10.71 -9.86
CA GLU A 33 -2.46 12.05 -9.34
C GLU A 33 -1.99 11.99 -7.89
N GLN A 34 -2.68 11.22 -7.04
CA GLN A 34 -2.31 11.03 -5.63
C GLN A 34 -0.90 10.43 -5.49
N LEU A 35 -0.53 9.50 -6.37
CA LEU A 35 0.78 8.84 -6.37
C LEU A 35 1.83 9.57 -7.22
N LYS A 36 1.51 10.73 -7.80
CA LYS A 36 2.39 11.50 -8.69
C LYS A 36 2.99 10.65 -9.82
N MET A 37 2.18 9.76 -10.40
CA MET A 37 2.57 8.93 -11.53
C MET A 37 2.08 9.54 -12.85
N ASP A 38 2.96 9.59 -13.86
CA ASP A 38 2.61 10.07 -15.19
C ASP A 38 1.69 9.06 -15.92
N PRO A 39 0.46 9.43 -16.31
CA PRO A 39 -0.45 8.55 -17.05
C PRO A 39 0.12 7.97 -18.35
N SER A 40 1.18 8.55 -18.91
CA SER A 40 1.88 8.03 -20.09
C SER A 40 2.33 6.58 -19.91
N PHE A 41 2.56 6.12 -18.67
CA PHE A 41 2.96 4.73 -18.44
C PHE A 41 1.88 3.71 -18.81
N LEU A 42 0.59 4.09 -18.84
CA LEU A 42 -0.51 3.19 -19.15
C LEU A 42 -0.42 2.58 -20.56
N GLN A 43 0.38 3.21 -21.44
CA GLN A 43 0.66 2.75 -22.80
C GLN A 43 1.87 1.81 -22.89
N ARG A 44 2.61 1.62 -21.80
CA ARG A 44 3.84 0.82 -21.74
C ARG A 44 3.55 -0.59 -21.23
N ASN A 45 4.47 -1.53 -21.46
CA ASN A 45 4.38 -2.82 -20.79
C ASN A 45 4.60 -2.68 -19.28
N VAL A 46 4.16 -3.67 -18.51
CA VAL A 46 4.26 -3.67 -17.05
C VAL A 46 5.70 -3.43 -16.61
N ASN A 47 5.91 -2.37 -15.82
CA ASN A 47 7.20 -1.94 -15.26
C ASN A 47 8.28 -1.59 -16.29
N GLU A 48 7.94 -1.49 -17.58
CA GLU A 48 8.89 -1.20 -18.64
C GLU A 48 9.47 0.20 -18.45
N GLY A 49 10.79 0.29 -18.30
CA GLY A 49 11.56 1.52 -18.10
C GLY A 49 11.08 2.40 -16.94
N PHE A 50 10.60 1.77 -15.86
CA PHE A 50 10.39 2.41 -14.56
C PHE A 50 11.69 2.42 -13.76
N SER A 51 11.95 3.55 -13.10
CA SER A 51 12.87 3.62 -11.97
C SER A 51 12.40 2.76 -10.79
N GLY A 52 13.27 2.53 -9.80
CA GLY A 52 12.90 1.80 -8.58
C GLY A 52 11.70 2.42 -7.87
N GLY A 53 11.69 3.75 -7.71
CA GLY A 53 10.59 4.47 -7.07
C GLY A 53 9.28 4.41 -7.86
N GLU A 54 9.33 4.43 -9.20
CA GLU A 54 8.12 4.25 -10.02
C GLU A 54 7.54 2.84 -9.92
N LYS A 55 8.38 1.81 -9.79
CA LYS A 55 7.90 0.43 -9.54
C LYS A 55 7.16 0.34 -8.21
N LYS A 56 7.72 0.92 -7.15
CA LYS A 56 7.08 0.97 -5.82
C LYS A 56 5.77 1.76 -5.85
N ARG A 57 5.73 2.92 -6.51
CA ARG A 57 4.46 3.66 -6.72
C ARG A 57 3.42 2.83 -7.49
N ASN A 58 3.85 2.04 -8.48
CA ASN A 58 2.95 1.15 -9.23
C ASN A 58 2.41 -0.02 -8.41
N GLU A 59 3.17 -0.53 -7.44
CA GLU A 59 2.69 -1.53 -6.47
C GLU A 59 1.56 -0.95 -5.61
N ILE A 60 1.73 0.29 -5.13
CA ILE A 60 0.72 1.00 -4.32
C ILE A 60 -0.49 1.41 -5.17
N LEU A 61 -0.29 1.76 -6.43
CA LEU A 61 -1.40 1.98 -7.37
C LEU A 61 -2.23 0.71 -7.53
N GLN A 62 -1.60 -0.45 -7.67
CA GLN A 62 -2.30 -1.73 -7.76
C GLN A 62 -3.07 -2.03 -6.48
N LEU A 63 -2.49 -1.76 -5.30
CA LEU A 63 -3.20 -1.87 -4.02
C LEU A 63 -4.47 -0.98 -4.01
N ALA A 64 -4.34 0.29 -4.38
CA ALA A 64 -5.43 1.26 -4.40
C ALA A 64 -6.52 0.94 -5.45
N VAL A 65 -6.13 0.36 -6.60
CA VAL A 65 -7.07 -0.04 -7.66
C VAL A 65 -7.79 -1.34 -7.29
N LEU A 66 -7.05 -2.35 -6.88
CA LEU A 66 -7.61 -3.68 -6.62
C LEU A 66 -8.33 -3.75 -5.27
N SER A 67 -8.01 -2.88 -4.32
CA SER A 67 -8.68 -2.78 -3.03
C SER A 67 -8.86 -4.16 -2.34
N PRO A 68 -7.77 -4.90 -2.05
CA PRO A 68 -7.87 -6.26 -1.50
C PRO A 68 -8.32 -6.25 -0.03
N ASP A 69 -8.97 -7.33 0.42
CA ASP A 69 -9.32 -7.50 1.84
C ASP A 69 -8.09 -7.64 2.75
N LEU A 70 -6.97 -8.13 2.18
CA LEU A 70 -5.67 -8.25 2.84
C LEU A 70 -4.57 -7.78 1.89
N GLY A 71 -3.85 -6.72 2.28
CA GLY A 71 -2.62 -6.28 1.61
C GLY A 71 -1.38 -6.65 2.42
N ILE A 72 -0.40 -7.27 1.76
CA ILE A 72 0.92 -7.53 2.34
C ILE A 72 1.94 -6.66 1.61
N LEU A 73 2.57 -5.75 2.34
CA LEU A 73 3.52 -4.76 1.82
C LEU A 73 4.89 -5.08 2.40
N ASP A 74 5.73 -5.74 1.59
CA ASP A 74 7.08 -6.17 1.98
C ASP A 74 8.13 -5.19 1.47
N GLU A 75 8.83 -4.54 2.42
CA GLU A 75 9.90 -3.56 2.19
C GLU A 75 9.54 -2.50 1.13
N ILE A 76 8.32 -1.95 1.21
CA ILE A 76 7.85 -0.92 0.26
C ILE A 76 8.61 0.41 0.37
N ASP A 77 9.25 0.63 1.51
CA ASP A 77 10.14 1.72 1.86
C ASP A 77 11.53 1.60 1.20
N SER A 78 11.94 0.39 0.81
CA SER A 78 13.23 0.18 0.16
C SER A 78 13.30 0.89 -1.19
N GLY A 79 14.23 1.85 -1.31
CA GLY A 79 14.44 2.62 -2.54
C GLY A 79 13.46 3.77 -2.78
N LEU A 80 12.63 4.11 -1.80
CA LEU A 80 11.84 5.34 -1.80
C LEU A 80 12.59 6.47 -1.07
N ASP A 81 12.53 7.67 -1.62
CA ASP A 81 12.90 8.87 -0.88
C ASP A 81 11.79 9.27 0.11
N VAL A 82 12.08 10.25 0.98
CA VAL A 82 11.14 10.69 2.02
C VAL A 82 9.82 11.20 1.44
N ASP A 83 9.86 11.89 0.30
CA ASP A 83 8.65 12.42 -0.33
C ASP A 83 7.79 11.29 -0.90
N ALA A 84 8.41 10.31 -1.55
CA ALA A 84 7.71 9.15 -2.09
C ALA A 84 7.14 8.26 -0.98
N LEU A 85 7.86 8.09 0.14
CA LEU A 85 7.35 7.38 1.31
C LEU A 85 6.09 8.06 1.88
N ARG A 86 6.08 9.40 1.95
CA ARG A 86 4.92 10.18 2.39
C ARG A 86 3.73 10.01 1.44
N ASP A 87 3.96 10.05 0.13
CA ASP A 87 2.90 9.88 -0.87
C ASP A 87 2.29 8.46 -0.81
N VAL A 88 3.14 7.44 -0.65
CA VAL A 88 2.70 6.05 -0.45
C VAL A 88 1.89 5.89 0.84
N ALA A 89 2.38 6.44 1.95
CA ALA A 89 1.66 6.40 3.21
C ALA A 89 0.31 7.12 3.13
N ALA A 90 0.24 8.28 2.44
CA ALA A 90 -1.01 8.98 2.21
C ALA A 90 -2.00 8.14 1.39
N ALA A 91 -1.53 7.37 0.40
CA ALA A 91 -2.36 6.45 -0.37
C ALA A 91 -2.89 5.29 0.47
N VAL A 92 -2.03 4.65 1.28
CA VAL A 92 -2.44 3.57 2.20
C VAL A 92 -3.44 4.07 3.24
N ASN A 93 -3.16 5.20 3.90
CA ASN A 93 -4.06 5.79 4.89
C ASN A 93 -5.40 6.21 4.27
N GLY A 94 -5.37 6.82 3.08
CA GLY A 94 -6.58 7.19 2.34
C GLY A 94 -7.42 5.97 1.97
N TYR A 95 -6.77 4.86 1.61
CA TYR A 95 -7.42 3.60 1.30
C TYR A 95 -8.10 2.98 2.53
N VAL A 96 -7.39 2.87 3.66
CA VAL A 96 -7.96 2.37 4.93
C VAL A 96 -9.12 3.26 5.39
N ALA A 97 -8.94 4.58 5.40
CA ALA A 97 -9.95 5.53 5.84
C ALA A 97 -11.19 5.58 4.92
N ALA A 98 -11.04 5.25 3.63
CA ALA A 98 -12.18 5.16 2.72
C ALA A 98 -13.06 3.94 3.04
N ALA A 99 -12.43 2.79 3.32
CA ALA A 99 -13.15 1.58 3.71
C ALA A 99 -13.82 1.72 5.07
N GLU A 100 -13.20 2.39 6.04
CA GLU A 100 -13.81 2.66 7.35
C GLU A 100 -15.09 3.51 7.29
N LYS A 101 -15.26 4.32 6.23
CA LYS A 101 -16.43 5.19 6.06
C LYS A 101 -17.60 4.50 5.37
N ASP A 102 -17.35 3.39 4.71
CA ASP A 102 -18.36 2.64 3.99
C ASP A 102 -18.75 1.41 4.81
N GLU A 103 -19.83 1.53 5.58
CA GLU A 103 -20.38 0.46 6.41
C GLU A 103 -20.78 -0.80 5.61
N SER A 104 -20.87 -0.70 4.28
CA SER A 104 -21.14 -1.84 3.39
C SER A 104 -19.88 -2.62 2.99
N THR A 105 -18.70 -2.15 3.38
CA THR A 105 -17.41 -2.74 3.05
C THR A 105 -16.65 -3.17 4.30
N ASN A 106 -15.86 -4.25 4.19
CA ASN A 106 -14.93 -4.60 5.26
C ASN A 106 -13.73 -3.65 5.24
N THR A 107 -13.30 -3.19 6.41
CA THR A 107 -12.01 -2.52 6.54
C THR A 107 -10.89 -3.50 6.12
N PRO A 108 -10.03 -3.12 5.16
CA PRO A 108 -8.96 -3.97 4.68
C PRO A 108 -7.91 -4.16 5.77
N ALA A 109 -7.38 -5.38 5.88
CA ALA A 109 -6.23 -5.67 6.72
C ALA A 109 -4.93 -5.35 5.97
N MET A 110 -4.00 -4.66 6.62
CA MET A 110 -2.69 -4.32 6.05
C MET A 110 -1.59 -4.91 6.93
N LEU A 111 -0.79 -5.81 6.36
CA LEU A 111 0.44 -6.31 6.97
C LEU A 111 1.62 -5.61 6.29
N MET A 112 2.33 -4.77 7.02
CA MET A 112 3.53 -4.11 6.53
C MET A 112 4.77 -4.74 7.15
N ILE A 113 5.71 -5.14 6.32
CA ILE A 113 7.01 -5.67 6.71
C ILE A 113 8.03 -4.60 6.34
N THR A 114 8.74 -4.10 7.35
CA THR A 114 9.68 -3.00 7.18
C THR A 114 10.81 -3.12 8.20
N HIS A 115 12.01 -2.74 7.78
CA HIS A 115 13.14 -2.50 8.67
C HIS A 115 13.35 -1.00 8.98
N TYR A 116 12.55 -0.11 8.37
CA TYR A 116 12.69 1.35 8.42
C TYR A 116 11.65 1.98 9.35
N ARG A 117 12.14 2.52 10.46
CA ARG A 117 11.28 3.04 11.54
C ARG A 117 10.45 4.25 11.11
N ARG A 118 10.95 5.06 10.17
CA ARG A 118 10.26 6.27 9.71
C ARG A 118 8.95 6.00 8.97
N LEU A 119 8.74 4.78 8.44
CA LEU A 119 7.43 4.43 7.86
C LEU A 119 6.31 4.52 8.92
N LEU A 120 6.64 4.18 10.18
CA LEU A 120 5.72 4.19 11.31
C LEU A 120 5.34 5.62 11.74
N GLU A 121 6.09 6.65 11.34
CA GLU A 121 5.70 8.06 11.51
C GLU A 121 4.55 8.46 10.57
N TYR A 122 4.46 7.83 9.40
CA TYR A 122 3.47 8.17 8.37
C TYR A 122 2.26 7.24 8.37
N ILE A 123 2.43 5.99 8.80
CA ILE A 123 1.37 5.00 8.91
C ILE A 123 1.37 4.49 10.34
N GLN A 124 0.34 4.85 11.10
CA GLN A 124 0.21 4.42 12.49
C GLN A 124 -0.41 3.01 12.54
N PRO A 125 0.34 1.97 12.95
CA PRO A 125 -0.20 0.62 13.01
C PRO A 125 -1.11 0.44 14.23
N ASN A 126 -2.12 -0.42 14.11
CA ASN A 126 -2.91 -0.85 15.26
C ASN A 126 -2.13 -1.81 16.16
N VAL A 127 -1.29 -2.66 15.55
CA VAL A 127 -0.47 -3.66 16.24
C VAL A 127 0.91 -3.70 15.58
N VAL A 128 1.95 -3.80 16.40
CA VAL A 128 3.35 -3.98 15.99
C VAL A 128 3.82 -5.35 16.47
N HIS A 129 4.49 -6.10 15.60
CA HIS A 129 5.12 -7.38 15.92
C HIS A 129 6.63 -7.28 15.65
N ILE A 130 7.46 -7.69 16.62
CA ILE A 130 8.91 -7.78 16.44
C ILE A 130 9.29 -9.22 16.16
N MET A 131 9.97 -9.45 15.03
CA MET A 131 10.43 -10.77 14.61
C MET A 131 11.95 -10.89 14.76
N LEU A 132 12.41 -11.95 15.41
CA LEU A 132 13.81 -12.33 15.56
C LEU A 132 13.95 -13.86 15.40
N ASP A 133 14.97 -14.32 14.67
CA ASP A 133 15.21 -15.75 14.41
C ASP A 133 13.97 -16.53 13.93
N GLY A 134 13.17 -15.88 13.07
CA GLY A 134 11.95 -16.46 12.49
C GLY A 134 10.78 -16.61 13.48
N LYS A 135 10.83 -15.96 14.64
CA LYS A 135 9.76 -15.97 15.64
C LYS A 135 9.34 -14.56 16.02
N ILE A 136 8.05 -14.36 16.28
CA ILE A 136 7.57 -13.14 16.93
C ILE A 136 7.98 -13.21 18.40
N VAL A 137 8.90 -12.32 18.80
CA VAL A 137 9.46 -12.26 20.16
C VAL A 137 8.74 -11.23 21.04
N ASP A 138 8.07 -10.27 20.41
CA ASP A 138 7.31 -9.24 21.12
C ASP A 138 6.16 -8.71 20.25
N SER A 139 5.12 -8.16 20.89
CA SER A 139 3.96 -7.58 20.23
C SER A 139 3.31 -6.52 21.11
N GLY A 140 2.91 -5.41 20.50
CA GLY A 140 2.35 -4.26 21.22
C GLY A 140 1.59 -3.32 20.30
N GLY A 141 1.17 -2.16 20.85
CA GLY A 141 0.53 -1.12 20.06
C GLY A 141 1.55 -0.21 19.36
N SER A 142 1.11 0.98 18.96
CA SER A 142 1.99 1.99 18.36
C SER A 142 3.09 2.51 19.30
N ASP A 143 2.95 2.31 20.61
CA ASP A 143 3.99 2.59 21.61
C ASP A 143 5.23 1.70 21.44
N LEU A 144 5.04 0.45 21.01
CA LEU A 144 6.16 -0.45 20.70
C LEU A 144 7.00 0.07 19.52
N ALA A 145 6.37 0.71 18.54
CA ALA A 145 7.08 1.38 17.44
C ALA A 145 8.01 2.51 17.94
N GLN A 146 7.55 3.31 18.90
CA GLN A 146 8.37 4.39 19.49
C GLN A 146 9.57 3.83 20.26
N ILE A 147 9.37 2.75 21.03
CA ILE A 147 10.46 2.08 21.73
C ILE A 147 11.51 1.56 20.74
N LEU A 148 11.06 0.98 19.62
CA LEU A 148 11.93 0.53 18.54
C LEU A 148 12.72 1.70 17.93
N GLU A 149 12.09 2.86 17.77
CA GLU A 149 12.73 4.09 17.27
C GLU A 149 13.88 4.55 18.17
N GLU A 150 13.62 4.67 19.47
CA GLU A 150 14.57 5.20 20.44
C GLU A 150 15.71 4.23 20.76
N LYS A 151 15.40 2.94 20.97
CA LYS A 151 16.34 1.95 21.52
C LYS A 151 16.86 0.95 20.49
N GLY A 152 16.27 0.94 19.30
CA GLY A 152 16.55 -0.08 18.30
C GLY A 152 16.19 -1.47 18.76
N TYR A 153 16.86 -2.48 18.19
CA TYR A 153 16.57 -3.89 18.48
C TYR A 153 17.30 -4.41 19.73
N ASP A 154 18.10 -3.57 20.40
CA ASP A 154 18.98 -3.97 21.51
C ASP A 154 18.24 -4.59 22.70
N ASN A 155 16.97 -4.26 22.92
CA ASN A 155 16.18 -4.89 23.99
C ASN A 155 15.83 -6.37 23.70
N TRP A 156 15.98 -6.81 22.45
CA TRP A 156 15.58 -8.14 21.99
C TRP A 156 16.76 -8.97 21.45
N MET A 157 17.96 -8.38 21.31
CA MET A 157 19.21 -9.05 20.89
C MET A 157 20.02 -9.60 22.08
#